data_AF-I7MAF7-F1
#
_entry.id   AF-I7MAF7-F1
#
_cell.length_a   1.000
_cell.length_b   1.000
_cell.length_c   1.000
_cell.angle_alpha   90.00
_cell.angle_beta   90.00
_cell.angle_gamma   90.00
#
_symmetry.space_group_name_H-M   'P 1'
#
loop_
_entity.id
_entity.type
_entity.pdbx_description
1 polymer ?
#
loop_
_entity_poly.entity_id
_entity_poly.type
_entity_poly.pdbx_seq_one_letter_code
_entity_poly.pdbx_strand_id
1 'polypeptide(L)'
;MGCYNSQMKSKKLSNSFFNVKNEMNVLRNCLYQVCELEMPSYQSLEYDLQYIINNSSKDQLQLYQLLLCYKQNFEDRKQKLSRLRKSIQNDDLSICSEYILCDGNDNIQQRRFSSQQPTKSTSAH
;
A
#
# COMPACT_ATOMS: atom_id res chain seq x y z
N MET A 1 29.39 -1.78 -16.35
CA MET A 1 29.05 -0.51 -15.66
C MET A 1 27.53 -0.31 -15.43
N GLY A 2 26.67 -1.35 -15.51
CA GLY A 2 25.21 -1.18 -15.42
C GLY A 2 24.55 -1.40 -14.04
N CYS A 3 25.18 -2.16 -13.13
CA CYS A 3 24.53 -2.62 -11.89
C CYS A 3 24.42 -1.54 -10.80
N TYR A 4 25.39 -0.63 -10.68
CA TYR A 4 25.39 0.43 -9.65
C TYR A 4 24.23 1.42 -9.82
N ASN A 5 23.87 1.75 -11.07
CA ASN A 5 22.76 2.66 -11.35
C ASN A 5 21.39 2.03 -11.06
N SER A 6 21.27 0.70 -11.15
CA SER A 6 20.02 -0.01 -10.81
C SER A 6 19.78 -0.03 -9.29
N GLN A 7 20.81 -0.35 -8.50
CA GLN A 7 20.72 -0.37 -7.03
C GLN A 7 20.40 1.01 -6.43
N MET A 8 20.98 2.08 -6.98
CA MET A 8 20.69 3.46 -6.57
C MET A 8 19.24 3.87 -6.87
N LYS A 9 18.65 3.38 -7.97
CA LYS A 9 17.25 3.64 -8.33
C LYS A 9 16.28 2.88 -7.44
N SER A 10 16.51 1.58 -7.22
CA SER A 10 15.69 0.75 -6.32
C SER A 10 15.65 1.32 -4.90
N LYS A 11 16.80 1.75 -4.35
CA LYS A 11 16.86 2.40 -3.02
C LYS A 11 16.05 3.71 -2.96
N LYS A 12 16.09 4.53 -4.02
CA LYS A 12 15.29 5.78 -4.10
C LYS A 12 13.78 5.49 -4.17
N LEU A 13 13.38 4.47 -4.92
CA LEU A 13 11.97 4.07 -5.03
C LEU A 13 11.45 3.49 -3.70
N SER A 14 12.24 2.65 -3.03
CA SER A 14 11.92 2.11 -1.71
C SER A 14 11.76 3.22 -0.66
N ASN A 15 12.70 4.19 -0.62
CA ASN A 15 12.57 5.37 0.24
C ASN A 15 11.30 6.17 -0.06
N SER A 16 10.98 6.37 -1.35
CA SER A 16 9.76 7.09 -1.75
C SER A 16 8.50 6.35 -1.31
N PHE A 17 8.50 5.02 -1.39
CA PHE A 17 7.38 4.20 -0.92
C PHE A 17 7.18 4.33 0.59
N PHE A 18 8.26 4.27 1.38
CA PHE A 18 8.20 4.46 2.83
C PHE A 18 7.72 5.87 3.20
N ASN A 19 8.20 6.90 2.50
CA ASN A 19 7.77 8.27 2.73
C ASN A 19 6.26 8.45 2.51
N VAL A 20 5.70 7.89 1.44
CA VAL A 20 4.25 8.01 1.20
C VAL A 20 3.44 7.25 2.25
N LYS A 21 3.91 6.09 2.73
CA LYS A 21 3.27 5.42 3.88
C LYS A 21 3.26 6.30 5.13
N ASN A 22 4.39 6.95 5.43
CA ASN A 22 4.47 7.87 6.56
C ASN A 22 3.55 9.08 6.39
N GLU A 23 3.48 9.66 5.19
CA GLU A 23 2.53 10.75 4.90
C GLU A 23 1.08 10.33 5.17
N MET A 24 0.70 9.09 4.82
CA MET A 24 -0.65 8.58 5.11
C MET A 24 -0.89 8.43 6.62
N ASN A 25 0.11 7.94 7.38
CA ASN A 25 0.01 7.84 8.83
C ASN A 25 -0.09 9.22 9.49
N VAL A 26 0.71 10.19 9.04
CA VAL A 26 0.64 11.58 9.52
C VAL A 26 -0.72 12.19 9.22
N LEU A 27 -1.23 11.99 8.00
CA LEU A 27 -2.55 12.48 7.61
C LEU A 27 -3.65 11.92 8.53
N ARG A 28 -3.61 10.61 8.81
CA ARG A 28 -4.53 9.97 9.75
C ARG A 28 -4.41 10.56 11.15
N ASN A 29 -3.18 10.70 11.68
CA ASN A 29 -2.95 11.31 12.99
C ASN A 29 -3.52 12.73 13.09
N CYS A 30 -3.27 13.57 12.08
CA CYS A 30 -3.77 14.93 12.04
C CYS A 30 -5.30 14.98 12.05
N LEU A 31 -5.96 14.07 11.33
CA LEU A 31 -7.42 14.01 11.33
C LEU A 31 -7.97 13.73 12.73
N TYR A 32 -7.44 12.72 13.43
CA TYR A 32 -7.87 12.38 14.77
C TYR A 32 -7.59 13.50 15.79
N GLN A 33 -6.44 14.15 15.68
CA GLN A 33 -6.11 15.32 16.51
C GLN A 33 -7.06 16.48 16.29
N VAL A 34 -7.35 16.83 15.03
CA VAL A 34 -8.29 17.91 14.71
C VAL A 34 -9.68 17.59 15.22
N CYS A 35 -10.11 16.33 15.12
CA CYS A 35 -11.39 15.86 15.63
C CYS A 35 -11.43 15.66 17.16
N GLU A 36 -10.31 15.82 17.86
CA GLU A 36 -10.17 15.60 19.31
C GLU A 36 -10.59 14.18 19.73
N LEU A 37 -10.26 13.19 18.89
CA LEU A 37 -10.60 11.78 19.10
C LEU A 37 -9.35 10.95 19.33
N GLU A 38 -9.47 9.91 20.15
CA GLU A 38 -8.44 8.90 20.28
C GLU A 38 -8.33 8.07 19.01
N MET A 39 -7.10 7.84 18.54
CA MET A 39 -6.87 7.08 17.33
C MET A 39 -6.91 5.57 17.62
N PRO A 40 -7.79 4.80 16.94
CA PRO A 40 -7.84 3.35 17.08
C PRO A 40 -6.65 2.69 16.36
N SER A 41 -6.27 1.52 16.88
CA SER A 41 -5.07 0.78 16.48
C SER A 41 -5.05 0.34 15.02
N TYR A 42 -6.20 0.04 14.40
CA TYR A 42 -6.31 -0.26 12.97
C TYR A 42 -7.78 -0.36 12.56
N GLN A 43 -8.20 0.15 11.40
CA GLN A 43 -9.47 -0.33 10.81
C GLN A 43 -9.79 0.01 9.34
N SER A 44 -8.95 0.69 8.55
CA SER A 44 -9.21 1.17 7.17
C SER A 44 -9.80 2.58 7.07
N LEU A 45 -9.67 3.19 5.87
CA LEU A 45 -10.22 4.51 5.56
C LEU A 45 -11.72 4.60 5.85
N GLU A 46 -12.49 3.58 5.46
CA GLU A 46 -13.94 3.60 5.64
C GLU A 46 -14.31 3.64 7.13
N TYR A 47 -13.58 2.88 7.95
CA TYR A 47 -13.80 2.94 9.38
C TYR A 47 -13.42 4.29 9.97
N ASP A 48 -12.27 4.86 9.60
CA ASP A 48 -11.86 6.17 10.12
C ASP A 48 -12.98 7.20 9.85
N LEU A 49 -13.55 7.20 8.64
CA LEU A 49 -14.67 8.07 8.27
C LEU A 49 -15.90 7.82 9.16
N GLN A 50 -16.38 6.58 9.26
CA GLN A 50 -17.57 6.25 10.04
C GLN A 50 -17.38 6.55 11.54
N TYR A 51 -16.22 6.20 12.09
CA TYR A 51 -15.91 6.46 13.48
C TYR A 51 -15.94 7.95 13.78
N ILE A 52 -15.31 8.77 12.95
CA ILE A 52 -15.28 10.22 13.15
C ILE A 52 -16.67 10.82 13.00
N ILE A 53 -17.46 10.38 12.00
CA ILE A 53 -18.84 10.83 11.82
C ILE A 53 -19.67 10.57 13.08
N ASN A 54 -19.47 9.42 13.72
CA ASN A 54 -20.27 8.99 14.86
C ASN A 54 -19.80 9.55 16.21
N ASN A 55 -18.52 9.95 16.32
CA ASN A 55 -17.92 10.33 17.61
C ASN A 55 -17.46 11.79 17.69
N SER A 56 -17.34 12.50 16.57
CA SER A 56 -16.88 13.89 16.58
C SER A 56 -17.97 14.84 17.11
N SER A 57 -17.55 15.81 17.92
CA SER A 57 -18.38 16.91 18.40
C SER A 57 -18.40 18.13 17.47
N LYS A 58 -17.72 18.05 16.30
CA LYS A 58 -17.64 19.17 15.35
C LYS A 58 -18.97 19.46 14.68
N ASP A 59 -19.12 20.71 14.24
CA ASP A 59 -20.21 21.13 13.36
C ASP A 59 -20.26 20.25 12.09
N GLN A 60 -21.47 19.82 11.70
CA GLN A 60 -21.65 18.85 10.62
C GLN A 60 -21.11 19.33 9.27
N LEU A 61 -21.27 20.63 8.96
CA LEU A 61 -20.80 21.18 7.69
C LEU A 61 -19.27 21.21 7.65
N GLN A 62 -18.65 21.67 8.75
CA GLN A 62 -17.19 21.68 8.89
C GLN A 62 -16.60 20.27 8.87
N LEU A 63 -17.26 19.33 9.56
CA LEU A 63 -16.86 17.93 9.62
C LEU A 63 -16.90 17.30 8.23
N TYR A 64 -17.98 17.53 7.47
CA TYR A 64 -18.11 17.00 6.12
C TYR A 64 -17.02 17.52 5.18
N GLN A 65 -16.73 18.82 5.21
CA GLN A 65 -15.65 19.42 4.42
C GLN A 65 -14.28 18.82 4.77
N LEU A 66 -13.99 18.68 6.06
CA LEU A 66 -12.76 18.06 6.56
C LEU A 66 -12.61 16.62 6.05
N LEU A 67 -13.67 15.81 6.16
CA LEU A 67 -13.66 14.40 5.74
C LEU A 67 -13.53 14.24 4.22
N LEU A 68 -14.13 15.14 3.43
CA LEU A 68 -13.92 15.19 1.98
C LEU A 68 -12.46 15.45 1.63
N CYS A 69 -11.85 16.47 2.25
CA CYS A 69 -10.45 16.79 2.04
C CYS A 69 -9.53 15.63 2.45
N TYR A 70 -9.81 14.99 3.59
CA TYR A 70 -9.07 13.82 4.06
C TYR A 70 -9.17 12.66 3.07
N LYS A 71 -10.38 12.28 2.65
CA LYS A 71 -10.62 11.19 1.72
C LYS A 71 -9.87 11.39 0.40
N GLN A 72 -9.93 12.60 -0.17
CA GLN A 72 -9.20 12.91 -1.39
C GLN A 72 -7.68 12.77 -1.20
N ASN A 73 -7.13 13.35 -0.14
CA ASN A 73 -5.70 13.30 0.16
C ASN A 73 -5.19 11.87 0.42
N PHE A 74 -6.03 11.03 1.03
CA PHE A 74 -5.72 9.63 1.28
C PHE A 74 -5.69 8.82 -0.02
N GLU A 75 -6.71 8.98 -0.88
CA GLU A 75 -6.79 8.31 -2.17
C GLU A 75 -5.64 8.72 -3.11
N ASP A 76 -5.26 10.00 -3.14
CA ASP A 76 -4.11 10.46 -3.93
C ASP A 76 -2.81 9.75 -3.52
N ARG A 77 -2.59 9.58 -2.21
CA ARG A 77 -1.42 8.88 -1.66
C ARG A 77 -1.48 7.38 -1.90
N LYS A 78 -2.66 6.77 -1.80
CA LYS A 78 -2.90 5.36 -2.15
C LYS A 78 -2.61 5.10 -3.62
N GLN A 79 -3.02 5.99 -4.53
CA GLN A 79 -2.67 5.92 -5.95
C GLN A 79 -1.17 6.05 -6.16
N LYS A 80 -0.51 6.99 -5.47
CA LYS A 80 0.96 7.16 -5.51
C LYS A 80 1.69 5.90 -5.04
N LEU A 81 1.24 5.24 -3.97
CA LEU A 81 1.77 3.95 -3.52
C LEU A 81 1.57 2.86 -4.56
N SER A 82 0.39 2.78 -5.19
CA SER A 82 0.12 1.80 -6.24
C SER A 82 1.06 1.97 -7.43
N ARG A 83 1.30 3.22 -7.87
CA ARG A 83 2.27 3.53 -8.94
C ARG A 83 3.69 3.16 -8.54
N LEU A 84 4.14 3.56 -7.34
CA LEU A 84 5.47 3.23 -6.84
C LEU A 84 5.69 1.71 -6.73
N ARG A 85 4.68 0.99 -6.25
CA ARG A 85 4.73 -0.47 -6.13
C ARG A 85 4.86 -1.15 -7.49
N LYS A 86 4.12 -0.69 -8.50
CA LYS A 86 4.28 -1.18 -9.88
C LYS A 86 5.67 -0.89 -10.43
N SER A 87 6.22 0.30 -10.19
CA SER A 87 7.58 0.64 -10.60
C SER A 87 8.63 -0.25 -9.94
N ILE A 88 8.51 -0.48 -8.63
CA ILE A 88 9.40 -1.39 -7.88
C ILE A 88 9.28 -2.82 -8.44
N GLN A 89 8.07 -3.35 -8.61
CA GLN A 89 7.87 -4.71 -9.13
C GLN A 89 8.39 -4.90 -10.57
N ASN A 90 8.29 -3.86 -11.41
CA ASN A 90 8.81 -3.90 -12.78
C ASN A 90 10.35 -3.75 -12.83
N ASP A 91 10.94 -2.99 -11.90
CA ASP A 91 12.40 -2.90 -11.73
C ASP A 91 12.98 -4.16 -11.04
N ASP A 92 12.18 -4.84 -10.21
CA ASP A 92 12.53 -6.06 -9.45
C ASP A 92 12.14 -7.37 -10.15
N LEU A 93 11.85 -7.36 -11.46
CA LEU A 93 11.94 -8.57 -12.29
C LEU A 93 13.38 -9.12 -12.38
N SER A 94 14.33 -8.51 -11.66
CA SER A 94 15.60 -9.13 -11.30
C SER A 94 15.56 -9.94 -10.01
N ILE A 95 14.89 -9.57 -8.91
CA ILE A 95 14.95 -10.32 -7.62
C ILE A 95 13.72 -10.04 -6.71
N CYS A 96 12.99 -11.12 -6.41
CA CYS A 96 12.15 -11.39 -5.23
C CYS A 96 10.97 -10.48 -4.88
N SER A 97 9.79 -10.97 -5.28
CA SER A 97 8.50 -10.74 -4.62
C SER A 97 8.48 -11.38 -3.23
N GLU A 98 8.62 -10.58 -2.18
CA GLU A 98 8.10 -10.91 -0.84
C GLU A 98 7.67 -9.60 -0.14
N TYR A 99 6.64 -9.68 0.70
CA TYR A 99 5.91 -8.58 1.36
C TYR A 99 4.80 -7.90 0.54
N ILE A 100 3.78 -8.69 0.19
CA ILE A 100 2.45 -8.18 -0.11
C ILE A 100 1.50 -8.70 0.95
N LEU A 101 1.24 -7.91 1.99
CA LEU A 101 0.03 -7.99 2.79
C LEU A 101 -0.40 -6.56 3.18
N CYS A 102 -1.72 -6.42 3.37
CA CYS A 102 -2.57 -5.23 3.54
C CYS A 102 -3.11 -4.65 2.21
N ASP A 103 -4.38 -4.81 1.82
CA ASP A 103 -5.57 -5.34 2.47
C ASP A 103 -6.59 -5.79 1.40
N GLY A 104 -7.37 -6.83 1.75
CA GLY A 104 -8.79 -7.00 1.40
C GLY A 104 -9.20 -7.10 -0.08
N ASN A 105 -9.61 -8.31 -0.47
CA ASN A 105 -10.33 -8.65 -1.71
C ASN A 105 -9.57 -8.40 -3.01
N ASP A 106 -8.65 -9.30 -3.33
CA ASP A 106 -8.51 -9.75 -4.72
C ASP A 106 -8.33 -11.26 -4.71
N ASN A 107 -9.15 -11.92 -5.52
CA ASN A 107 -9.19 -13.35 -5.74
C ASN A 107 -7.90 -13.78 -6.46
N ILE A 108 -6.77 -13.82 -5.73
CA ILE A 108 -5.51 -14.32 -6.26
C ILE A 108 -5.63 -15.85 -6.24
N GLN A 109 -6.09 -16.40 -7.36
CA GLN A 109 -5.87 -17.80 -7.66
C GLN A 109 -4.37 -18.10 -7.48
N GLN A 110 -4.04 -18.84 -6.43
CA GLN A 110 -2.74 -19.43 -6.22
C GLN A 110 -2.44 -20.33 -7.43
N ARG A 111 -1.71 -19.81 -8.43
CA ARG A 111 -1.01 -20.65 -9.39
C ARG A 111 0.10 -21.36 -8.63
N ARG A 112 -0.23 -22.53 -8.07
CA ARG A 112 0.77 -23.55 -7.72
C ARG A 112 1.46 -23.96 -9.02
N PHE A 113 2.66 -23.43 -9.26
CA PHE A 113 3.56 -24.04 -10.21
C PHE A 113 4.16 -25.28 -9.57
N SER A 114 3.57 -26.44 -9.86
CA SER A 114 4.25 -27.71 -9.69
C SER A 114 5.45 -27.72 -10.66
N SER A 115 6.65 -27.69 -10.09
CA SER A 115 7.91 -27.89 -10.79
C SER A 115 7.84 -29.16 -11.64
N GLN A 116 7.90 -29.03 -12.97
CA GLN A 116 8.23 -30.14 -13.84
C GLN A 116 9.66 -30.58 -13.51
N GLN A 117 9.81 -31.80 -13.01
CA GLN A 117 11.10 -32.49 -13.03
C GLN A 117 11.40 -32.93 -14.47
N PRO A 118 12.67 -32.91 -14.90
CA PRO A 118 13.06 -33.37 -16.23
C PRO A 118 12.97 -34.91 -16.29
N THR A 119 12.06 -35.44 -17.10
CA THR A 119 12.08 -36.86 -17.44
C THR A 119 13.27 -37.12 -18.37
N LYS A 120 14.29 -37.81 -17.83
CA LYS A 120 15.37 -38.37 -18.61
C LYS A 120 14.80 -39.34 -19.65
N SER A 121 15.05 -39.03 -20.90
CA SER A 121 14.99 -39.97 -22.01
C SER A 121 16.06 -41.04 -21.79
N THR A 122 15.68 -42.31 -21.72
CA THR A 122 16.60 -43.41 -21.96
C THR A 122 15.94 -44.35 -22.95
N SER A 123 16.64 -44.50 -24.08
CA SER A 123 16.31 -45.30 -25.25
C SER A 123 16.43 -46.80 -24.96
N ALA A 124 15.55 -47.56 -25.61
CA ALA A 124 15.65 -48.94 -26.12
C ALA A 124 16.62 -49.93 -25.44
N HIS A 125 16.08 -51.06 -25.00
CA HIS A 125 16.30 -52.35 -25.66
C HIS A 125 15.17 -53.34 -25.36
#